data_AF-A0A3C0PEQ5-F1
#
_entry.id   AF-A0A3C0PEQ5-F1
#
_cell.length_a   1.000
_cell.length_b   1.000
_cell.length_c   1.000
_cell.angle_alpha   90.00
_cell.angle_beta   90.00
_cell.angle_gamma   90.00
#
_symmetry.space_group_name_H-M   'P 1'
#
loop_
_entity.id
_entity.type
_entity.pdbx_description
1 polymer ?
#
loop_
_entity_poly.entity_id
_entity_poly.type
_entity_poly.pdbx_seq_one_letter_code
_entity_poly.pdbx_strand_id
1 'polypeptide(L)'
;MKNSFLLTVILSCFMTVNAETHLSGEINSSSLDASGNPYIVDKDIVVASGKQLKIKEGCVFLFNGFTGLNVNGNLSVEGSIRHPVIFSCINDGDFNPKSQQLPNPFDWNGIIISKESGSVHFQNFQLRYSVYGVKSQNTKMTIQNGLFRQNGQFHFTLNDKIQYVQDNISYSFNAASDSNSPSDKTDTSSKKTISNTKKIIRYSCLGVGVVGIVTGTIFAIQASKTTNKLNKWDPQNSSIDDYNNEKSKRDNQNLLTGVFFGLGAVGLIGFTATFVF
;
A
#
# COMPACT_ATOMS: atom_id res chain seq x y z
N MET A 1 -11.13 -67.86 -19.74
CA MET A 1 -10.64 -67.29 -18.47
C MET A 1 -9.76 -66.10 -18.83
N LYS A 2 -10.25 -64.86 -18.63
CA LYS A 2 -9.55 -63.64 -19.03
C LYS A 2 -8.70 -63.16 -17.85
N ASN A 3 -7.38 -63.21 -18.00
CA ASN A 3 -6.42 -62.62 -17.08
C ASN A 3 -6.51 -61.10 -17.20
N SER A 4 -6.98 -60.41 -16.15
CA SER A 4 -6.95 -58.95 -16.08
C SER A 4 -5.70 -58.53 -15.30
N PHE A 5 -4.82 -57.81 -16.00
CA PHE A 5 -3.56 -57.29 -15.52
C PHE A 5 -3.83 -56.02 -14.70
N LEU A 6 -3.58 -56.07 -13.40
CA LEU A 6 -3.73 -54.94 -12.48
C LEU A 6 -2.59 -53.94 -12.71
N LEU A 7 -2.88 -52.81 -13.36
CA LEU A 7 -1.92 -51.71 -13.57
C LEU A 7 -2.03 -50.73 -12.38
N THR A 8 -1.14 -50.86 -11.40
CA THR A 8 -1.04 -49.90 -10.29
C THR A 8 -0.29 -48.66 -10.75
N VAL A 9 -1.01 -47.57 -11.00
CA VAL A 9 -0.40 -46.24 -11.22
C VAL A 9 0.02 -45.69 -9.85
N ILE A 10 1.32 -45.71 -9.58
CA ILE A 10 1.91 -45.04 -8.41
C ILE A 10 1.94 -43.54 -8.73
N LEU A 11 0.89 -42.83 -8.30
CA LEU A 11 0.86 -41.38 -8.27
C LEU A 11 1.80 -40.91 -7.16
N SER A 12 3.08 -40.66 -7.48
CA SER A 12 4.01 -40.02 -6.55
C SER A 12 3.56 -38.57 -6.34
N CYS A 13 2.80 -38.35 -5.26
CA CYS A 13 2.52 -37.01 -4.77
C CYS A 13 3.88 -36.43 -4.32
N PHE A 14 4.47 -35.57 -5.15
CA PHE A 14 5.59 -34.74 -4.74
C PHE A 14 5.06 -33.75 -3.69
N MET A 15 5.09 -34.16 -2.43
CA MET A 15 4.89 -33.26 -1.31
C MET A 15 6.12 -32.36 -1.28
N THR A 16 6.00 -31.14 -1.80
CA THR A 16 6.99 -30.10 -1.58
C THR A 16 6.98 -29.78 -0.09
N VAL A 17 7.90 -30.40 0.66
CA VAL A 17 8.20 -30.00 2.02
C VAL A 17 8.97 -28.69 1.92
N ASN A 18 8.26 -27.56 1.97
CA ASN A 18 8.91 -26.28 2.25
C ASN A 18 9.33 -26.34 3.73
N ALA A 19 10.63 -26.47 3.97
CA ALA A 19 11.17 -26.39 5.32
C ALA A 19 11.06 -24.92 5.77
N GLU A 20 10.09 -24.61 6.62
CA GLU A 20 9.99 -23.32 7.27
C GLU A 20 11.20 -23.11 8.19
N THR A 21 11.75 -21.89 8.19
CA THR A 21 12.88 -21.54 9.03
C THR A 21 12.43 -20.67 10.17
N HIS A 22 12.63 -21.12 11.41
CA HIS A 22 12.29 -20.35 12.59
C HIS A 22 13.43 -19.41 12.99
N LEU A 23 13.11 -18.13 13.21
CA LEU A 23 14.03 -17.09 13.64
C LEU A 23 13.61 -16.53 14.99
N SER A 24 14.61 -16.28 15.83
CA SER A 24 14.45 -15.57 17.10
C SER A 24 15.78 -14.99 17.56
N GLY A 25 15.75 -13.85 18.25
CA GLY A 25 16.94 -13.23 18.82
C GLY A 25 17.91 -12.66 17.79
N GLU A 26 19.21 -12.65 18.13
CA GLU A 26 20.24 -12.15 17.22
C GLU A 26 20.38 -13.03 15.98
N ILE A 27 20.32 -12.41 14.80
CA ILE A 27 20.57 -13.09 13.53
C ILE A 27 22.07 -13.23 13.32
N ASN A 28 22.58 -14.46 13.48
CA ASN A 28 24.01 -14.77 13.33
C ASN A 28 24.45 -14.98 11.86
N SER A 29 23.50 -15.18 10.94
CA SER A 29 23.83 -15.29 9.51
C SER A 29 24.06 -13.92 8.88
N SER A 30 25.04 -13.82 7.99
CA SER A 30 25.28 -12.60 7.19
C SER A 30 24.29 -12.45 6.03
N SER A 31 23.58 -13.53 5.66
CA SER A 31 22.61 -13.52 4.56
C SER A 31 21.45 -14.49 4.77
N LEU A 32 20.26 -14.10 4.34
CA LEU A 32 19.06 -14.94 4.21
C LEU A 32 18.60 -14.93 2.75
N ASP A 33 18.03 -16.03 2.29
CA ASP A 33 17.57 -16.20 0.91
C ASP A 33 16.30 -17.06 0.81
N ALA A 34 15.68 -17.08 -0.36
CA ALA A 34 14.38 -17.72 -0.54
C ALA A 34 14.37 -19.24 -0.26
N SER A 35 15.52 -19.91 -0.15
CA SER A 35 15.57 -21.34 0.21
C SER A 35 15.16 -21.60 1.66
N GLY A 36 15.23 -20.60 2.54
CA GLY A 36 14.76 -20.70 3.92
C GLY A 36 13.28 -20.34 4.11
N ASN A 37 12.55 -20.04 3.02
CA ASN A 37 11.17 -19.59 3.13
C ASN A 37 10.20 -20.71 3.58
N PRO A 38 9.14 -20.33 4.33
CA PRO A 38 8.98 -19.02 4.97
C PRO A 38 9.88 -18.89 6.21
N TYR A 39 10.33 -17.66 6.49
CA TYR A 39 10.98 -17.33 7.75
C TYR A 39 9.93 -16.99 8.80
N ILE A 40 9.67 -17.90 9.73
CA ILE A 40 8.74 -17.70 10.84
C ILE A 40 9.48 -16.99 11.98
N VAL A 41 8.99 -15.82 12.39
CA VAL A 41 9.62 -15.03 13.45
C VAL A 41 8.85 -15.28 14.75
N ASP A 42 9.41 -16.12 15.61
CA ASP A 42 8.78 -16.55 16.87
C ASP A 42 9.01 -15.56 18.02
N LYS A 43 10.09 -14.79 17.94
CA LYS A 43 10.45 -13.70 18.84
C LYS A 43 11.13 -12.61 18.04
N ASP A 44 11.23 -11.41 18.60
CA ASP A 44 12.02 -10.32 18.01
C ASP A 44 13.35 -10.81 17.45
N ILE A 45 13.61 -10.44 16.21
CA ILE A 45 14.89 -10.68 15.55
C ILE A 45 15.73 -9.41 15.57
N VAL A 46 17.03 -9.57 15.78
CA VAL A 46 17.95 -8.46 15.98
C VAL A 46 19.11 -8.56 15.01
N VAL A 47 19.34 -7.49 14.25
CA VAL A 47 20.61 -7.26 13.57
C VAL A 47 21.49 -6.49 14.54
N ALA A 48 22.38 -7.18 15.25
CA ALA A 48 23.19 -6.59 16.31
C ALA A 48 24.19 -5.55 15.77
N SER A 49 24.64 -4.66 16.67
CA SER A 49 25.65 -3.64 16.32
C SER A 49 26.94 -4.30 15.82
N GLY A 50 27.57 -3.70 14.81
CA GLY A 50 28.75 -4.25 14.14
C GLY A 50 28.50 -5.46 13.22
N LYS A 51 27.27 -6.03 13.21
CA LYS A 51 26.90 -7.10 12.27
C LYS A 51 26.32 -6.55 10.98
N GLN A 52 26.23 -7.41 9.97
CA GLN A 52 25.47 -7.16 8.76
C GLN A 52 24.48 -8.28 8.50
N LEU A 53 23.30 -7.92 8.01
CA LEU A 53 22.33 -8.85 7.47
C LEU A 53 21.93 -8.43 6.06
N LYS A 54 22.07 -9.35 5.11
CA LYS A 54 21.54 -9.23 3.76
C LYS A 54 20.30 -10.12 3.61
N ILE A 55 19.17 -9.53 3.23
CA ILE A 55 17.93 -10.25 2.94
C ILE A 55 17.75 -10.22 1.43
N LYS A 56 17.94 -11.37 0.77
CA LYS A 56 17.88 -11.45 -0.69
C LYS A 56 16.43 -11.47 -1.20
N GLU A 57 16.29 -11.19 -2.49
CA GLU A 57 15.01 -11.23 -3.19
C GLU A 57 14.20 -12.51 -2.92
N GLY A 58 12.89 -12.35 -2.89
CA GLY A 58 11.95 -13.45 -2.67
C GLY A 58 11.85 -13.97 -1.23
N CYS A 59 12.64 -13.47 -0.26
CA CYS A 59 12.46 -13.85 1.14
C CYS A 59 11.08 -13.42 1.66
N VAL A 60 10.46 -14.29 2.46
CA VAL A 60 9.16 -14.06 3.10
C VAL A 60 9.29 -14.23 4.60
N PHE A 61 9.04 -13.17 5.35
CA PHE A 61 9.05 -13.15 6.81
C PHE A 61 7.62 -13.07 7.33
N LEU A 62 7.28 -14.01 8.22
CA LEU A 62 5.98 -14.11 8.86
C LEU A 62 6.16 -13.95 10.37
N PHE A 63 5.74 -12.79 10.87
CA PHE A 63 5.89 -12.40 12.26
C PHE A 63 4.72 -12.88 13.11
N ASN A 64 5.02 -13.53 14.24
CA ASN A 64 4.02 -13.79 15.27
C ASN A 64 3.65 -12.49 16.01
N GLY A 65 2.53 -12.54 16.75
CA GLY A 65 2.08 -11.44 17.60
C GLY A 65 3.19 -10.93 18.52
N PHE A 66 3.26 -9.61 18.68
CA PHE A 66 4.24 -8.93 19.55
C PHE A 66 5.71 -9.12 19.15
N THR A 67 5.98 -9.53 17.91
CA THR A 67 7.35 -9.65 17.39
C THR A 67 7.68 -8.57 16.36
N GLY A 68 8.95 -8.29 16.14
CA GLY A 68 9.43 -7.35 15.12
C GLY A 68 10.90 -7.55 14.75
N LEU A 69 11.41 -6.62 13.95
CA LEU A 69 12.82 -6.57 13.54
C LEU A 69 13.49 -5.33 14.12
N ASN A 70 14.51 -5.54 14.94
CA ASN A 70 15.32 -4.49 15.54
C ASN A 70 16.68 -4.39 14.85
N VAL A 71 16.98 -3.23 14.27
CA VAL A 71 18.20 -3.01 13.49
C VAL A 71 19.16 -2.09 14.24
N ASN A 72 20.20 -2.70 14.79
CA ASN A 72 21.33 -2.03 15.47
C ASN A 72 22.62 -2.07 14.64
N GLY A 73 22.72 -2.96 13.65
CA GLY A 73 23.84 -3.09 12.73
C GLY A 73 23.55 -2.57 11.33
N ASN A 74 24.08 -3.26 10.32
CA ASN A 74 23.85 -2.97 8.90
C ASN A 74 22.79 -3.90 8.32
N LEU A 75 21.81 -3.35 7.59
CA LEU A 75 20.74 -4.11 6.96
C LEU A 75 20.66 -3.76 5.47
N SER A 76 20.72 -4.79 4.62
CA SER A 76 20.48 -4.66 3.17
C SER A 76 19.31 -5.55 2.77
N VAL A 77 18.17 -4.96 2.42
CA VAL A 77 17.02 -5.68 1.86
C VAL A 77 17.06 -5.51 0.35
N GLU A 78 17.36 -6.60 -0.36
CA GLU A 78 17.73 -6.63 -1.77
C GLU A 78 16.67 -7.36 -2.60
N GLY A 79 15.43 -6.88 -2.54
CA GLY A 79 14.36 -7.39 -3.37
C GLY A 79 14.50 -6.99 -4.83
N SER A 80 13.77 -7.68 -5.71
CA SER A 80 13.56 -7.26 -7.10
C SER A 80 12.09 -6.95 -7.37
N ILE A 81 11.80 -6.29 -8.50
CA ILE A 81 10.42 -6.03 -8.93
C ILE A 81 9.62 -7.33 -9.08
N ARG A 82 10.27 -8.41 -9.54
CA ARG A 82 9.63 -9.73 -9.73
C ARG A 82 9.53 -10.52 -8.43
N HIS A 83 10.55 -10.41 -7.57
CA HIS A 83 10.64 -11.14 -6.32
C HIS A 83 10.93 -10.16 -5.17
N PRO A 84 9.93 -9.37 -4.76
CA PRO A 84 10.11 -8.47 -3.63
C PRO A 84 10.36 -9.24 -2.34
N VAL A 85 11.04 -8.61 -1.38
CA VAL A 85 11.11 -9.14 -0.01
C VAL A 85 9.80 -8.82 0.71
N ILE A 86 9.23 -9.79 1.40
CA ILE A 86 7.94 -9.65 2.07
C ILE A 86 8.12 -9.69 3.59
N PHE A 87 7.63 -8.67 4.28
CA PHE A 87 7.46 -8.64 5.73
C PHE A 87 5.97 -8.58 6.05
N SER A 88 5.45 -9.61 6.70
CA SER A 88 4.02 -9.78 6.97
C SER A 88 3.76 -10.52 8.29
N CYS A 89 2.51 -10.61 8.72
CA CYS A 89 2.15 -11.39 9.90
C CYS A 89 1.97 -12.88 9.58
N ILE A 90 2.04 -13.73 10.60
CA ILE A 90 1.78 -15.18 10.51
C ILE A 90 0.38 -15.51 9.98
N ASN A 91 -0.57 -14.58 10.13
CA ASN A 91 -1.95 -14.75 9.69
C ASN A 91 -2.17 -14.43 8.20
N ASP A 92 -1.14 -13.97 7.48
CA ASP A 92 -1.29 -13.53 6.09
C ASP A 92 -1.52 -14.70 5.13
N GLY A 93 -2.78 -14.92 4.75
CA GLY A 93 -3.19 -16.02 3.86
C GLY A 93 -2.50 -16.03 2.49
N ASP A 94 -1.97 -14.89 2.02
CA ASP A 94 -1.21 -14.83 0.77
C ASP A 94 0.14 -15.59 0.87
N PHE A 95 0.70 -15.68 2.08
CA PHE A 95 2.03 -16.26 2.35
C PHE A 95 2.01 -17.41 3.36
N ASN A 96 0.92 -17.55 4.11
CA ASN A 96 0.63 -18.69 4.97
C ASN A 96 -0.78 -19.22 4.67
N PRO A 97 -0.93 -20.06 3.62
CA PRO A 97 -2.24 -20.63 3.25
C PRO A 97 -2.86 -21.52 4.33
N LYS A 98 -2.09 -21.91 5.35
CA LYS A 98 -2.56 -22.72 6.49
C LYS A 98 -3.18 -21.85 7.59
N SER A 99 -3.04 -20.52 7.53
CA SER A 99 -3.62 -19.62 8.52
C SER A 99 -5.15 -19.76 8.53
N GLN A 100 -5.71 -19.89 9.74
CA GLN A 100 -7.16 -19.91 9.96
C GLN A 100 -7.71 -18.52 10.32
N GLN A 101 -6.83 -17.57 10.64
CA GLN A 101 -7.17 -16.21 10.99
C GLN A 101 -6.83 -15.27 9.83
N LEU A 102 -7.64 -14.24 9.62
CA LEU A 102 -7.35 -13.18 8.66
C LEU A 102 -6.30 -12.21 9.21
N PRO A 103 -5.39 -11.70 8.36
CA PRO A 103 -4.39 -10.75 8.79
C PRO A 103 -5.02 -9.38 9.07
N ASN A 104 -4.58 -8.70 10.14
CA ASN A 104 -5.04 -7.37 10.51
C ASN A 104 -3.87 -6.41 10.72
N PRO A 105 -4.05 -5.10 10.52
CA PRO A 105 -3.13 -4.12 11.11
C PRO A 105 -2.92 -4.43 12.61
N PHE A 106 -1.73 -4.12 13.13
CA PHE A 106 -1.31 -4.43 14.51
C PHE A 106 -1.00 -5.91 14.83
N ASP A 107 -1.01 -6.82 13.86
CA ASP A 107 -0.71 -8.24 14.09
C ASP A 107 0.76 -8.51 14.47
N TRP A 108 1.67 -7.58 14.18
CA TRP A 108 3.08 -7.62 14.61
C TRP A 108 3.65 -6.21 14.75
N ASN A 109 4.78 -6.03 15.43
CA ASN A 109 5.24 -4.69 15.85
C ASN A 109 5.69 -3.82 14.66
N GLY A 110 6.45 -4.37 13.73
CA GLY A 110 7.09 -3.62 12.64
C GLY A 110 8.62 -3.70 12.68
N ILE A 111 9.26 -2.77 11.97
CA ILE A 111 10.72 -2.66 11.90
C ILE A 111 11.18 -1.41 12.64
N ILE A 112 12.07 -1.56 13.63
CA ILE A 112 12.72 -0.45 14.33
C ILE A 112 14.18 -0.37 13.85
N ILE A 113 14.61 0.84 13.50
CA ILE A 113 15.99 1.14 13.14
C ILE A 113 16.54 2.13 14.18
N SER A 114 17.56 1.70 14.92
CA SER A 114 18.23 2.52 15.92
C SER A 114 19.01 3.68 15.28
N LYS A 115 19.30 4.72 16.07
CA LYS A 115 20.05 5.89 15.60
C LYS A 115 21.51 5.53 15.27
N GLU A 116 22.06 4.60 16.03
CA GLU A 116 23.43 4.11 15.95
C GLU A 116 23.60 2.98 14.93
N SER A 117 22.53 2.61 14.22
CA SER A 117 22.62 1.59 13.18
C SER A 117 23.58 2.03 12.08
N GLY A 118 24.17 1.04 11.41
CA GLY A 118 25.07 1.27 10.29
C GLY A 118 24.34 1.63 9.01
N SER A 119 24.83 1.09 7.90
CA SER A 119 24.22 1.20 6.59
C SER A 119 22.88 0.46 6.54
N VAL A 120 21.78 1.16 6.22
CA VAL A 120 20.43 0.55 6.12
C VAL A 120 19.76 0.92 4.80
N HIS A 121 19.50 -0.09 3.98
CA HIS A 121 19.00 0.05 2.62
C HIS A 121 17.85 -0.93 2.39
N PHE A 122 16.71 -0.41 1.93
CA PHE A 122 15.58 -1.21 1.51
C PHE A 122 15.32 -1.05 0.03
N GLN A 123 15.23 -2.15 -0.70
CA GLN A 123 14.93 -2.15 -2.13
C GLN A 123 13.87 -3.19 -2.46
N ASN A 124 12.84 -2.78 -3.21
CA ASN A 124 11.74 -3.62 -3.71
C ASN A 124 11.19 -4.56 -2.63
N PHE A 125 10.51 -4.00 -1.63
CA PHE A 125 9.94 -4.78 -0.54
C PHE A 125 8.47 -4.45 -0.32
N GLN A 126 7.77 -5.35 0.36
CA GLN A 126 6.42 -5.12 0.85
C GLN A 126 6.39 -5.30 2.36
N LEU A 127 5.77 -4.36 3.07
CA LEU A 127 5.62 -4.41 4.52
C LEU A 127 4.16 -4.15 4.89
N ARG A 128 3.54 -5.15 5.53
CA ARG A 128 2.10 -5.16 5.77
C ARG A 128 1.69 -5.68 7.15
N TYR A 129 0.49 -5.29 7.58
CA TYR A 129 -0.19 -5.79 8.78
C TYR A 129 0.53 -5.53 10.11
N SER A 130 1.45 -4.55 10.16
CA SER A 130 2.19 -4.22 11.38
C SER A 130 1.51 -3.13 12.21
N VAL A 131 1.98 -2.89 13.44
CA VAL A 131 1.62 -1.71 14.25
C VAL A 131 2.17 -0.47 13.58
N TYR A 132 3.46 -0.45 13.25
CA TYR A 132 4.11 0.56 12.43
C TYR A 132 4.92 -0.10 11.33
N GLY A 133 5.04 0.51 10.16
CA GLY A 133 5.84 -0.10 9.08
C GLY A 133 7.33 -0.07 9.40
N VAL A 134 8.01 1.02 9.04
CA VAL A 134 9.40 1.28 9.44
C VAL A 134 9.44 2.47 10.39
N LYS A 135 10.01 2.28 11.58
CA LYS A 135 10.31 3.35 12.53
C LYS A 135 11.82 3.55 12.60
N SER A 136 12.33 4.57 11.92
CA SER A 136 13.76 4.83 11.87
C SER A 136 14.18 6.05 12.69
N GLN A 137 15.18 5.87 13.53
CA GLN A 137 15.97 6.95 14.13
C GLN A 137 17.24 7.26 13.31
N ASN A 138 17.60 6.38 12.37
CA ASN A 138 18.69 6.61 11.43
C ASN A 138 18.20 7.45 10.23
N THR A 139 18.64 8.70 10.16
CA THR A 139 18.27 9.64 9.10
C THR A 139 18.96 9.38 7.76
N LYS A 140 19.95 8.48 7.71
CA LYS A 140 20.77 8.16 6.53
C LYS A 140 20.27 6.93 5.76
N MET A 141 19.22 6.27 6.22
CA MET A 141 18.67 5.09 5.55
C MET A 141 18.09 5.42 4.18
N THR A 142 17.91 4.41 3.33
CA THR A 142 17.24 4.55 2.04
C THR A 142 16.12 3.54 1.89
N ILE A 143 15.04 3.96 1.20
CA ILE A 143 13.96 3.11 0.71
C ILE A 143 13.85 3.33 -0.79
N GLN A 144 13.89 2.26 -1.56
CA GLN A 144 13.63 2.27 -2.99
C GLN A 144 12.52 1.28 -3.30
N ASN A 145 11.42 1.79 -3.86
CA ASN A 145 10.26 0.99 -4.25
C ASN A 145 9.72 0.11 -3.09
N GLY A 146 9.47 0.73 -1.94
CA GLY A 146 8.77 0.10 -0.81
C GLY A 146 7.26 0.20 -0.97
N LEU A 147 6.55 -0.91 -0.79
CA LEU A 147 5.09 -0.95 -0.77
C LEU A 147 4.64 -1.20 0.67
N PHE A 148 3.91 -0.26 1.23
CA PHE A 148 3.36 -0.42 2.58
C PHE A 148 1.86 -0.65 2.50
N ARG A 149 1.32 -1.61 3.25
CA ARG A 149 -0.08 -1.99 3.12
C ARG A 149 -0.70 -2.38 4.45
N GLN A 150 -1.81 -1.77 4.84
CA GLN A 150 -2.59 -2.13 6.02
C GLN A 150 -1.74 -2.20 7.31
N ASN A 151 -0.83 -1.24 7.50
CA ASN A 151 -0.17 -1.04 8.79
C ASN A 151 -1.04 -0.13 9.67
N GLY A 152 -0.89 -0.24 10.99
CA GLY A 152 -1.73 0.43 11.97
C GLY A 152 -1.46 1.93 12.10
N GLN A 153 -0.56 2.30 13.01
CA GLN A 153 -0.33 3.67 13.44
C GLN A 153 0.30 4.55 12.34
N PHE A 154 1.26 4.02 11.57
CA PHE A 154 1.90 4.70 10.44
C PHE A 154 2.72 3.72 9.59
N HIS A 155 2.93 4.02 8.31
CA HIS A 155 3.79 3.22 7.44
C HIS A 155 5.29 3.53 7.61
N PHE A 156 5.65 4.80 7.82
CA PHE A 156 7.07 5.19 7.95
C PHE A 156 7.22 6.43 8.83
N THR A 157 8.14 6.36 9.80
CA THR A 157 8.62 7.54 10.54
C THR A 157 10.13 7.64 10.44
N LEU A 158 10.62 8.87 10.32
CA LEU A 158 12.04 9.19 10.34
C LEU A 158 12.31 10.23 11.43
N ASN A 159 13.14 9.90 12.41
CA ASN A 159 13.44 10.75 13.57
C ASN A 159 12.15 11.29 14.22
N ASP A 160 11.23 10.36 14.52
CA ASP A 160 9.87 10.59 15.05
C ASP A 160 8.93 11.45 14.20
N LYS A 161 9.34 11.89 13.01
CA LYS A 161 8.47 12.56 12.04
C LYS A 161 7.82 11.54 11.13
N ILE A 162 6.49 11.51 11.14
CA ILE A 162 5.68 10.71 10.21
C ILE A 162 5.97 11.18 8.78
N GLN A 163 6.33 10.24 7.92
CA GLN A 163 6.47 10.47 6.49
C GLN A 163 5.15 10.16 5.80
N TYR A 164 4.80 10.98 4.80
CA TYR A 164 3.58 10.74 4.03
C TYR A 164 3.81 9.59 3.05
N VAL A 165 3.36 8.41 3.45
CA VAL A 165 3.35 7.19 2.64
C VAL A 165 1.90 6.80 2.44
N GLN A 166 1.51 6.60 1.19
CA GLN A 166 0.15 6.15 0.86
C GLN A 166 0.07 4.63 0.89
N ASP A 167 -1.07 4.13 1.34
CA ASP A 167 -1.32 2.69 1.38
C ASP A 167 -1.28 2.11 -0.03
N ASN A 168 -0.55 1.01 -0.19
CA ASN A 168 -0.43 0.23 -1.40
C ASN A 168 0.07 1.03 -2.64
N ILE A 169 0.83 2.09 -2.42
CA ILE A 169 1.51 2.86 -3.48
C ILE A 169 3.02 2.82 -3.23
N SER A 170 3.79 2.62 -4.31
CA SER A 170 5.25 2.58 -4.23
C SER A 170 5.81 3.88 -3.65
N TYR A 171 6.65 3.74 -2.63
CA TYR A 171 7.32 4.81 -1.94
C TYR A 171 8.84 4.67 -2.05
N SER A 172 9.53 5.80 -2.20
CA SER A 172 10.99 5.86 -2.16
C SER A 172 11.45 7.06 -1.33
N PHE A 173 12.49 6.86 -0.54
CA PHE A 173 13.12 7.85 0.33
C PHE A 173 14.64 7.77 0.18
N ASN A 174 15.27 8.93 0.05
CA ASN A 174 16.72 9.06 0.06
C ASN A 174 17.13 10.18 1.02
N ALA A 175 17.96 9.85 2.00
CA ALA A 175 18.47 10.77 3.01
C ALA A 175 19.18 12.02 2.44
N ALA A 176 19.77 11.93 1.24
CA ALA A 176 20.45 13.06 0.61
C ALA A 176 19.49 14.15 0.10
N SER A 177 18.20 13.84 -0.06
CA SER A 177 17.20 14.76 -0.61
C SER A 177 16.36 15.51 0.43
N ASP A 178 16.33 15.05 1.70
CA ASP A 178 15.33 15.50 2.69
C ASP A 178 15.89 16.32 3.87
N SER A 179 17.10 16.90 3.74
CA SER A 179 17.70 17.75 4.78
C SER A 179 17.20 19.21 4.82
N ASN A 180 16.16 19.59 4.07
CA ASN A 180 15.69 20.98 4.03
C ASN A 180 14.25 21.18 4.52
N SER A 181 14.13 21.78 5.70
CA SER A 181 13.02 22.70 6.06
C SER A 181 13.44 23.56 7.27
N PRO A 182 13.08 24.87 7.35
CA PRO A 182 12.97 25.89 6.31
C PRO A 182 13.75 27.18 6.68
N SER A 183 14.54 27.75 5.77
CA SER A 183 14.80 29.20 5.79
C SER A 183 15.29 29.67 4.43
N ASP A 184 14.65 30.75 4.00
CA ASP A 184 14.86 31.72 2.92
C ASP A 184 16.00 31.57 1.87
N LYS A 185 15.64 32.11 0.69
CA LYS A 185 16.27 32.11 -0.65
C LYS A 185 17.76 32.52 -0.63
N THR A 186 18.67 32.11 -1.52
CA THR A 186 18.66 32.04 -3.00
C THR A 186 19.86 31.19 -3.47
N ASP A 187 19.69 30.27 -4.43
CA ASP A 187 20.26 30.39 -5.79
C ASP A 187 20.11 29.13 -6.66
N THR A 188 19.49 29.34 -7.83
CA THR A 188 19.70 28.67 -9.13
C THR A 188 19.88 27.14 -9.22
N SER A 189 18.91 26.36 -8.72
CA SER A 189 18.66 24.96 -9.18
C SER A 189 17.16 24.54 -9.21
N SER A 190 16.24 25.45 -8.90
CA SER A 190 14.80 25.12 -8.66
C SER A 190 13.92 24.99 -9.91
N LYS A 191 14.38 25.38 -11.11
CA LYS A 191 13.49 25.43 -12.29
C LYS A 191 13.02 24.06 -12.81
N LYS A 192 13.79 22.98 -12.62
CA LYS A 192 13.44 21.65 -13.17
C LYS A 192 12.44 20.89 -12.31
N THR A 193 12.53 20.99 -10.98
CA THR A 193 11.62 20.34 -10.02
C THR A 193 10.27 21.05 -9.96
N ILE A 194 10.24 22.39 -9.97
CA ILE A 194 9.00 23.19 -9.98
C ILE A 194 8.18 22.93 -11.26
N SER A 195 8.84 22.75 -12.41
CA SER A 195 8.20 22.43 -13.69
C SER A 195 7.42 21.11 -13.64
N ASN A 196 7.95 20.08 -12.99
CA ASN A 196 7.29 18.78 -12.89
C ASN A 196 6.12 18.80 -11.88
N THR A 197 6.25 19.51 -10.76
CA THR A 197 5.15 19.68 -9.79
C THR A 197 3.99 20.47 -10.38
N LYS A 198 4.26 21.54 -11.15
CA LYS A 198 3.22 22.30 -11.87
C LYS A 198 2.49 21.43 -12.91
N LYS A 199 3.20 20.54 -13.62
CA LYS A 199 2.59 19.59 -14.56
C LYS A 199 1.67 18.60 -13.83
N ILE A 200 2.10 18.04 -12.70
CA ILE A 200 1.30 17.10 -11.92
C ILE A 200 0.01 17.76 -11.44
N ILE A 201 0.11 18.92 -10.77
CA ILE A 201 -1.07 19.66 -10.28
C ILE A 201 -2.02 20.00 -11.42
N ARG A 202 -1.49 20.46 -12.56
CA ARG A 202 -2.27 20.78 -13.75
C ARG A 202 -3.08 19.58 -14.25
N TYR A 203 -2.43 18.43 -14.48
CA TYR A 203 -3.15 17.26 -15.00
C TYR A 203 -4.07 16.60 -13.96
N SER A 204 -3.76 16.70 -12.66
CA SER A 204 -4.68 16.29 -11.59
C SER A 204 -5.94 17.15 -11.55
N CYS A 205 -5.82 18.49 -11.63
CA CYS A 205 -6.97 19.39 -11.68
C CYS A 205 -7.81 19.17 -12.96
N LEU A 206 -7.16 18.96 -14.11
CA LEU A 206 -7.85 18.62 -15.35
C LEU A 206 -8.61 17.29 -15.22
N GLY A 207 -7.99 16.27 -14.62
CA GLY A 207 -8.61 14.98 -14.36
C GLY A 207 -9.86 15.10 -13.48
N VAL A 208 -9.78 15.84 -12.37
CA VAL A 208 -10.93 16.14 -11.50
C VAL A 208 -12.03 16.88 -12.28
N GLY A 209 -11.65 17.85 -13.12
CA GLY A 209 -12.56 18.61 -13.97
C GLY A 209 -13.37 17.71 -14.92
N VAL A 210 -12.66 16.85 -15.66
CA VAL A 210 -13.26 15.92 -16.63
C VAL A 210 -14.14 14.88 -15.93
N VAL A 211 -13.68 14.30 -14.83
CA VAL A 211 -14.47 13.30 -14.07
C VAL A 211 -15.75 13.95 -13.54
N GLY A 212 -15.67 15.15 -12.96
CA GLY A 212 -16.84 15.88 -12.47
C GLY A 212 -17.89 16.16 -13.55
N ILE A 213 -17.46 16.57 -14.75
CA ILE A 213 -18.39 16.83 -15.87
C ILE A 213 -19.03 15.52 -16.36
N VAL A 214 -18.23 14.48 -16.61
CA VAL A 214 -18.75 13.20 -17.12
C VAL A 214 -19.73 12.58 -16.13
N THR A 215 -19.36 12.51 -14.85
CA THR A 215 -20.24 11.93 -13.81
C THR A 215 -21.48 12.80 -13.57
N GLY A 216 -21.35 14.12 -13.57
CA GLY A 216 -22.47 15.06 -13.49
C GLY A 216 -23.48 14.88 -14.64
N THR A 217 -23.01 14.72 -15.88
CA THR A 217 -23.92 14.48 -17.03
C THR A 217 -24.65 13.14 -16.94
N ILE A 218 -23.99 12.08 -16.44
CA ILE A 218 -24.63 10.78 -16.21
C ILE A 218 -25.77 10.91 -15.21
N PHE A 219 -25.54 11.57 -14.07
CA PHE A 219 -26.59 11.79 -13.07
C PHE A 219 -27.70 12.71 -13.60
N ALA A 220 -27.38 13.73 -14.42
CA ALA A 220 -28.38 14.58 -15.05
C ALA A 220 -29.30 13.78 -15.99
N ILE A 221 -28.73 12.87 -16.81
CA ILE A 221 -29.50 11.98 -17.69
C ILE A 221 -30.38 11.04 -16.85
N GLN A 222 -29.86 10.48 -15.77
CA GLN A 222 -30.64 9.64 -14.87
C GLN A 222 -31.80 10.41 -14.23
N ALA A 223 -31.55 11.62 -13.72
CA ALA A 223 -32.57 12.48 -13.15
C ALA A 223 -33.67 12.85 -14.17
N SER A 224 -33.28 13.13 -15.42
CA SER A 224 -34.22 13.39 -16.52
C SER A 224 -35.10 12.17 -16.81
N LYS A 225 -34.52 10.97 -16.87
CA LYS A 225 -35.28 9.71 -17.03
C LYS A 225 -36.25 9.48 -15.87
N THR A 226 -35.82 9.70 -14.63
CA THR A 226 -36.68 9.57 -13.44
C THR A 226 -37.80 10.61 -13.45
N THR A 227 -37.51 11.85 -13.87
CA THR A 227 -38.52 12.91 -14.02
C THR A 227 -39.58 12.54 -15.07
N ASN A 228 -39.16 11.98 -16.20
CA ASN A 228 -40.10 11.49 -17.23
C ASN A 228 -40.97 10.33 -16.74
N LYS A 229 -40.47 9.48 -15.82
CA LYS A 229 -41.29 8.46 -15.16
C LYS A 229 -42.32 9.08 -14.21
N LEU A 230 -41.89 10.05 -13.39
CA LEU A 230 -42.80 10.77 -12.47
C LEU A 230 -43.89 11.53 -13.23
N ASN A 231 -43.58 12.12 -14.38
CA ASN A 231 -44.56 12.82 -15.23
C ASN A 231 -45.59 11.87 -15.87
N LYS A 232 -45.28 10.58 -15.97
CA LYS A 232 -46.17 9.53 -16.47
C LYS A 232 -46.90 8.77 -15.35
N TRP A 233 -46.68 9.15 -14.10
CA TRP A 233 -47.31 8.50 -12.96
C TRP A 233 -48.80 8.83 -12.92
N ASP A 234 -49.62 7.81 -12.67
CA ASP A 234 -51.07 7.90 -12.60
C ASP A 234 -51.56 7.43 -11.21
N PRO A 235 -52.20 8.29 -10.40
CA PRO A 235 -52.67 7.93 -9.06
C PRO A 235 -53.73 6.82 -9.04
N GLN A 236 -54.40 6.52 -10.16
CA GLN A 236 -55.40 5.44 -10.21
C GLN A 236 -54.78 4.05 -10.33
N ASN A 237 -53.55 3.95 -10.87
CA ASN A 237 -52.91 2.69 -11.25
C ASN A 237 -51.55 2.45 -10.57
N SER A 238 -51.14 3.29 -9.61
CA SER A 238 -49.81 3.21 -8.99
C SER A 238 -49.82 3.68 -7.54
N SER A 239 -48.97 3.07 -6.70
CA SER A 239 -48.88 3.40 -5.28
C SER A 239 -48.27 4.79 -5.06
N ILE A 240 -48.73 5.48 -4.02
CA ILE A 240 -48.14 6.74 -3.55
C ILE A 240 -46.73 6.53 -2.98
N ASP A 241 -46.45 5.36 -2.43
CA ASP A 241 -45.12 5.02 -1.90
C ASP A 241 -44.09 4.89 -3.03
N ASP A 242 -44.50 4.33 -4.18
CA ASP A 242 -43.67 4.25 -5.38
C ASP A 242 -43.35 5.65 -5.92
N TYR A 243 -44.34 6.55 -5.91
CA TYR A 243 -44.14 7.95 -6.28
C TYR A 243 -43.15 8.65 -5.36
N ASN A 244 -43.30 8.50 -4.04
CA ASN A 244 -42.42 9.11 -3.05
C ASN A 244 -40.98 8.58 -3.16
N ASN A 245 -40.82 7.29 -3.41
CA ASN A 245 -39.51 6.66 -3.60
C ASN A 245 -38.81 7.17 -4.88
N GLU A 246 -39.50 7.22 -6.02
CA GLU A 246 -38.92 7.73 -7.27
C GLU A 246 -38.66 9.25 -7.21
N LYS A 247 -39.49 10.01 -6.49
CA LYS A 247 -39.24 11.43 -6.19
C LYS A 247 -37.97 11.63 -5.37
N SER A 248 -37.81 10.86 -4.28
CA SER A 248 -36.59 10.87 -3.45
C SER A 248 -35.35 10.50 -4.26
N LYS A 249 -35.45 9.48 -5.13
CA LYS A 249 -34.37 9.06 -6.02
C LYS A 249 -33.97 10.15 -7.02
N ARG A 250 -34.94 10.83 -7.64
CA ARG A 250 -34.69 11.99 -8.52
C ARG A 250 -34.00 13.11 -7.75
N ASP A 251 -34.47 13.44 -6.56
CA ASP A 251 -33.94 14.54 -5.76
C ASP A 251 -32.47 14.25 -5.35
N ASN A 252 -32.14 13.00 -5.00
CA ASN A 252 -30.75 12.56 -4.78
C ASN A 252 -29.90 12.63 -6.06
N GLN A 253 -30.44 12.22 -7.22
CA GLN A 253 -29.74 12.34 -8.51
C GLN A 253 -29.47 13.81 -8.90
N ASN A 254 -30.42 14.72 -8.62
CA ASN A 254 -30.24 16.16 -8.83
C ASN A 254 -29.16 16.74 -7.91
N LEU A 255 -29.14 16.33 -6.64
CA LEU A 255 -28.10 16.71 -5.70
C LEU A 255 -26.71 16.25 -6.19
N LEU A 256 -26.58 14.97 -6.56
CA LEU A 256 -25.34 14.42 -7.08
C LEU A 256 -24.90 15.11 -8.37
N THR A 257 -25.84 15.43 -9.27
CA THR A 257 -25.57 16.21 -10.48
C THR A 257 -24.91 17.55 -10.14
N GLY A 258 -25.47 18.30 -9.19
CA GLY A 258 -24.92 19.58 -8.74
C GLY A 258 -23.53 19.45 -8.10
N VAL A 259 -23.33 18.44 -7.24
CA VAL A 259 -22.04 18.17 -6.60
C VAL A 259 -20.94 17.89 -7.64
N PHE A 260 -21.22 17.01 -8.60
CA PHE A 260 -20.22 16.62 -9.61
C PHE A 260 -19.94 17.73 -10.62
N PHE A 261 -20.94 18.52 -11.03
CA PHE A 261 -20.67 19.72 -11.82
C PHE A 261 -19.87 20.77 -11.04
N GLY A 262 -20.13 20.93 -9.74
CA GLY A 262 -19.32 21.77 -8.86
C GLY A 262 -17.85 21.32 -8.80
N LEU A 263 -17.61 20.02 -8.60
CA LEU A 263 -16.26 19.43 -8.66
C LEU A 263 -15.60 19.63 -10.03
N GLY A 264 -16.38 19.47 -11.11
CA GLY A 264 -15.94 19.74 -12.48
C GLY A 264 -15.45 21.18 -12.66
N ALA A 265 -16.24 22.15 -12.19
CA ALA A 265 -15.89 23.57 -12.24
C ALA A 265 -14.64 23.88 -11.40
N VAL A 266 -14.55 23.37 -10.18
CA VAL A 266 -13.36 23.55 -9.32
C VAL A 266 -12.11 22.96 -9.96
N GLY A 267 -12.21 21.77 -10.58
CA GLY A 267 -11.10 21.16 -11.32
C GLY A 267 -10.62 22.02 -12.49
N LEU A 268 -11.55 22.57 -13.29
CA LEU A 268 -11.20 23.46 -14.41
C LEU A 268 -10.65 24.82 -13.97
N ILE A 269 -11.18 25.39 -12.88
CA ILE A 269 -10.63 26.62 -12.27
C ILE A 269 -9.22 26.37 -11.75
N GLY A 270 -9.00 25.25 -11.05
CA GLY A 270 -7.67 24.84 -10.59
C GLY A 270 -6.69 24.65 -11.76
N PHE A 271 -7.14 24.02 -12.85
CA PHE A 271 -6.34 23.83 -14.07
C PHE A 271 -5.93 25.18 -14.68
N THR A 272 -6.87 26.09 -14.87
CA THR A 272 -6.60 27.43 -15.46
C THR A 272 -5.72 28.29 -14.55
N ALA A 273 -5.91 28.24 -13.23
CA ALA A 273 -5.06 28.93 -12.27
C ALA A 273 -3.59 28.49 -12.33
N THR A 274 -3.31 27.24 -12.74
CA THR A 274 -1.92 26.75 -12.94
C THR A 274 -1.16 27.38 -14.11
N PHE A 275 -1.81 28.23 -14.92
CA PHE A 275 -1.16 28.99 -16.00
C PHE A 275 -0.91 30.46 -15.62
N VAL A 276 -1.52 30.96 -14.54
CA VAL A 276 -1.40 32.35 -14.07
C VAL A 276 -0.25 32.51 -13.07
N PHE A 277 0.14 31.43 -12.37
CA PHE A 277 1.22 31.40 -11.36
C PHE A 277 2.36 30.44 -11.73
#